data_AF-A0A958MSJ5-F1
#
_entry.id   AF-A0A958MSJ5-F1
#
_cell.length_a   1.000
_cell.length_b   1.000
_cell.length_c   1.000
_cell.angle_alpha   90.00
_cell.angle_beta   90.00
_cell.angle_gamma   90.00
#
_symmetry.space_group_name_H-M   'P 1'
#
loop_
_entity.id
_entity.type
_entity.pdbx_description
1 polymer ?
#
loop_
_entity_poly.entity_id
_entity_poly.type
_entity_poly.pdbx_seq_one_letter_code
_entity_poly.pdbx_strand_id
1 'polypeptide(L)'
;IQLLSRNEFASLHPDVESFVSYYKGLELMQLGFTEWANVHMNRIKKDSYWDYLLKYWTAIGEVSRNRPENAIKIFQTLLEVPNLHPTLFEKTALQYGRLVFEQGDFITASAIYNNLGLKAVREIGRINLERAWVLYYMKDYAKAMGVLTSLQSPYFEPSLTFERHILEMIIYRELCHYKAVESVAQRFRFDFHNSLKTIRKREPLRHEKKLFNMAVLDMEVQNLANLIDQMRAEKIALAEYNWGQFSFYKPILDEYSRMDKILQARIDIELEDKARFAANELLDAEEQVLFLEYTSRLDELRIRRGDDRNYRAEDISYVTFEKIYWPADGEFWWDEMPDYKMLISSRCGDMTSPDEDQMEREFE
;
A
#
# COMPACT_ATOMS: atom_id res chain seq x y z
N ILE A 1 -9.30 -18.91 -18.50
CA ILE A 1 -10.70 -18.47 -18.29
C ILE A 1 -11.56 -18.75 -19.53
N GLN A 2 -11.22 -18.26 -20.73
CA GLN A 2 -11.96 -18.59 -21.98
C GLN A 2 -12.17 -20.09 -22.27
N LEU A 3 -11.23 -20.94 -21.87
CA LEU A 3 -11.34 -22.40 -22.03
C LEU A 3 -12.34 -23.04 -21.04
N LEU A 4 -12.55 -22.41 -19.89
CA LEU A 4 -13.52 -22.84 -18.88
C LEU A 4 -14.93 -22.40 -19.25
N SER A 5 -15.13 -21.20 -19.80
CA SER A 5 -16.46 -20.70 -20.14
C SER A 5 -17.06 -21.32 -21.39
N ARG A 6 -16.24 -21.56 -22.42
CA ARG A 6 -16.69 -22.10 -23.71
C ARG A 6 -17.01 -23.59 -23.70
N ASN A 7 -16.49 -24.32 -22.72
CA ASN A 7 -16.66 -25.76 -22.64
C ASN A 7 -17.72 -26.13 -21.60
N GLU A 8 -18.63 -27.02 -21.97
CA GLU A 8 -19.49 -27.72 -21.02
C GLU A 8 -18.72 -28.90 -20.45
N PHE A 9 -18.66 -28.97 -19.12
CA PHE A 9 -18.03 -30.08 -18.42
C PHE A 9 -19.12 -31.01 -17.92
N ALA A 10 -18.88 -32.32 -18.00
CA ALA A 10 -19.74 -33.35 -17.43
C ALA A 10 -19.71 -33.31 -15.88
N SER A 11 -20.20 -34.36 -15.21
CA SER A 11 -20.14 -34.48 -13.75
C SER A 11 -18.69 -34.37 -13.24
N LEU A 12 -18.34 -33.23 -12.67
CA LEU A 12 -17.06 -32.98 -12.03
C LEU A 12 -17.13 -33.34 -10.54
N HIS A 13 -15.98 -33.57 -9.92
CA HIS A 13 -15.90 -33.67 -8.47
C HIS A 13 -16.41 -32.34 -7.84
N PRO A 14 -17.16 -32.36 -6.72
CA PRO A 14 -17.81 -31.17 -6.17
C PRO A 14 -16.88 -29.95 -5.94
N ASP A 15 -15.63 -30.21 -5.55
CA ASP A 15 -14.64 -29.15 -5.32
C ASP A 15 -14.15 -28.51 -6.65
N VAL A 16 -14.08 -29.31 -7.72
CA VAL A 16 -13.73 -28.84 -9.08
C VAL A 16 -14.94 -28.15 -9.73
N GLU A 17 -16.15 -28.65 -9.47
CA GLU A 17 -17.38 -28.00 -9.91
C GLU A 17 -17.52 -26.59 -9.31
N SER A 18 -17.17 -26.41 -8.04
CA SER A 18 -17.17 -25.11 -7.37
C SER A 18 -16.17 -24.14 -8.02
N PHE A 19 -14.97 -24.61 -8.35
CA PHE A 19 -13.97 -23.84 -9.10
C PHE A 19 -14.50 -23.41 -10.47
N VAL A 20 -14.98 -24.35 -11.29
CA VAL A 20 -15.48 -24.06 -12.64
C VAL A 20 -16.67 -23.12 -12.60
N SER A 21 -17.61 -23.36 -11.69
CA SER A 21 -18.82 -22.54 -11.54
C SER A 21 -18.49 -21.11 -11.11
N TYR A 22 -17.53 -20.94 -10.21
CA TYR A 22 -17.04 -19.62 -9.79
C TYR A 22 -16.49 -18.80 -10.96
N TYR A 23 -15.56 -19.37 -11.75
CA TYR A 23 -14.98 -18.63 -12.89
C TYR A 23 -15.98 -18.39 -14.02
N LYS A 24 -16.88 -19.34 -14.31
CA LYS A 24 -17.97 -19.13 -15.26
C LYS A 24 -18.91 -18.01 -14.82
N GLY A 25 -19.30 -18.01 -13.55
CA GLY A 25 -20.15 -16.97 -12.98
C GLY A 25 -19.50 -15.59 -13.07
N LEU A 26 -18.21 -15.49 -12.76
CA LEU A 26 -17.47 -14.22 -12.82
C LEU A 26 -17.38 -13.66 -14.25
N GLU A 27 -17.12 -14.50 -15.24
CA GLU A 27 -17.10 -14.07 -16.65
C GLU A 27 -18.51 -13.63 -17.13
N LEU A 28 -19.56 -14.37 -16.75
CA LEU A 28 -20.94 -13.98 -17.06
C LEU A 28 -21.31 -12.64 -16.41
N MET A 29 -20.85 -12.36 -15.18
CA MET A 29 -21.03 -11.05 -14.55
C MET A 29 -20.30 -9.94 -15.31
N GLN A 30 -19.05 -10.18 -15.75
CA GLN A 30 -18.29 -9.21 -16.54
C GLN A 30 -18.97 -8.88 -17.87
N LEU A 31 -19.65 -9.85 -18.47
CA LEU A 31 -20.46 -9.67 -19.68
C LEU A 31 -21.85 -9.08 -19.43
N GLY A 32 -22.25 -8.89 -18.16
CA GLY A 32 -23.55 -8.33 -17.77
C GLY A 32 -24.70 -9.34 -17.63
N PHE A 33 -24.45 -10.65 -17.76
CA PHE A 33 -25.46 -11.71 -17.65
C PHE A 33 -25.66 -12.16 -16.18
N THR A 34 -26.22 -11.27 -15.35
CA THR A 34 -26.34 -11.48 -13.90
C THR A 34 -27.18 -12.70 -13.50
N GLU A 35 -28.31 -12.93 -14.17
CA GLU A 35 -29.19 -14.07 -13.87
C GLU A 35 -28.49 -15.42 -14.10
N TRP A 36 -27.78 -15.55 -15.22
CA TRP A 36 -27.04 -16.77 -15.54
C TRP A 36 -25.80 -16.94 -14.65
N ALA A 37 -25.16 -15.83 -14.29
CA ALA A 37 -24.10 -15.87 -13.30
C ALA A 37 -24.59 -16.43 -11.96
N ASN A 38 -25.75 -15.97 -11.47
CA ASN A 38 -26.34 -16.45 -10.22
C ASN A 38 -26.62 -17.97 -10.25
N VAL A 39 -27.06 -18.50 -11.40
CA VAL A 39 -27.26 -19.96 -11.56
C VAL A 39 -25.97 -20.72 -11.33
N HIS A 40 -24.83 -20.23 -11.84
CA HIS A 40 -23.53 -20.85 -11.60
C HIS A 40 -23.03 -20.62 -10.18
N MET A 41 -23.18 -19.43 -9.63
CA MET A 41 -22.77 -19.13 -8.24
C MET A 41 -23.52 -20.01 -7.22
N ASN A 42 -24.79 -20.32 -7.47
CA ASN A 42 -25.59 -21.20 -6.60
C ASN A 42 -25.14 -22.68 -6.61
N ARG A 43 -24.32 -23.09 -7.60
CA ARG A 43 -23.73 -24.45 -7.66
C ARG A 43 -22.45 -24.57 -6.83
N ILE A 44 -21.93 -23.46 -6.32
CA ILE A 44 -20.74 -23.47 -5.48
C ILE A 44 -21.10 -24.14 -4.14
N LYS A 45 -20.27 -25.10 -3.74
CA LYS A 45 -20.42 -25.78 -2.44
C LYS A 45 -20.24 -24.78 -1.30
N LYS A 46 -21.20 -24.72 -0.39
CA LYS A 46 -21.14 -23.89 0.82
C LYS A 46 -19.93 -24.23 1.69
N ASP A 47 -19.39 -23.23 2.38
CA ASP A 47 -18.23 -23.34 3.28
C ASP A 47 -16.95 -23.86 2.59
N SER A 48 -16.91 -23.79 1.26
CA SER A 48 -15.71 -24.03 0.47
C SER A 48 -14.91 -22.75 0.28
N TYR A 49 -13.63 -22.88 -0.08
CA TYR A 49 -12.78 -21.74 -0.46
C TYR A 49 -13.45 -20.82 -1.50
N TRP A 50 -14.14 -21.41 -2.49
CA TRP A 50 -14.81 -20.66 -3.56
C TRP A 50 -16.04 -19.90 -3.08
N ASP A 51 -16.75 -20.42 -2.08
CA ASP A 51 -17.86 -19.72 -1.43
C ASP A 51 -17.36 -18.51 -0.62
N TYR A 52 -16.27 -18.68 0.13
CA TYR A 52 -15.65 -17.56 0.85
C TYR A 52 -15.10 -16.49 -0.10
N LEU A 53 -14.49 -16.91 -1.21
CA LEU A 53 -14.01 -15.99 -2.23
C LEU A 53 -15.18 -15.24 -2.89
N LEU A 54 -16.29 -15.93 -3.18
CA LEU A 54 -17.51 -15.28 -3.68
C LEU A 54 -18.02 -14.23 -2.69
N LYS A 55 -18.13 -14.58 -1.39
CA LYS A 55 -18.53 -13.65 -0.32
C LYS A 55 -17.61 -12.43 -0.27
N TYR A 56 -16.29 -12.62 -0.39
CA TYR A 56 -15.34 -11.51 -0.46
C TYR A 56 -15.65 -10.56 -1.64
N TRP A 57 -15.86 -11.08 -2.85
CA TRP A 57 -16.21 -10.23 -4.00
C TRP A 57 -17.58 -9.59 -3.88
N THR A 58 -18.56 -10.25 -3.25
CA THR A 58 -19.85 -9.61 -2.97
C THR A 58 -19.70 -8.43 -2.01
N ALA A 59 -18.83 -8.53 -1.01
CA ALA A 59 -18.54 -7.43 -0.09
C ALA A 59 -17.88 -6.25 -0.83
N ILE A 60 -16.90 -6.52 -1.70
CA ILE A 60 -16.29 -5.48 -2.57
C ILE A 60 -17.37 -4.82 -3.45
N GLY A 61 -18.29 -5.60 -4.03
CA GLY A 61 -19.40 -5.07 -4.81
C GLY A 61 -20.35 -4.19 -4.00
N GLU A 62 -20.58 -4.49 -2.72
CA GLU A 62 -21.36 -3.62 -1.82
C GLU A 62 -20.62 -2.30 -1.52
N VAL A 63 -19.29 -2.32 -1.38
CA VAL A 63 -18.47 -1.09 -1.26
C VAL A 63 -18.63 -0.24 -2.53
N SER A 64 -18.53 -0.83 -3.73
CA SER A 64 -18.72 -0.11 -4.99
C SER A 64 -20.12 0.48 -5.16
N ARG A 65 -21.13 -0.06 -4.46
CA ARG A 65 -22.51 0.46 -4.42
C ARG A 65 -22.74 1.50 -3.32
N ASN A 66 -21.67 1.97 -2.68
CA ASN A 66 -21.72 2.89 -1.55
C ASN A 66 -22.52 2.35 -0.35
N ARG A 67 -22.38 1.04 -0.07
CA ARG A 67 -23.01 0.35 1.07
C ARG A 67 -21.96 -0.32 1.97
N PRO A 68 -21.06 0.46 2.60
CA PRO A 68 -19.94 -0.08 3.36
C PRO A 68 -20.37 -0.90 4.59
N GLU A 69 -21.50 -0.56 5.23
CA GLU A 69 -22.00 -1.29 6.40
C GLU A 69 -22.31 -2.78 6.11
N ASN A 70 -22.84 -3.07 4.92
CA ASN A 70 -23.11 -4.45 4.49
C ASN A 70 -21.79 -5.20 4.24
N ALA A 71 -20.83 -4.53 3.60
CA ALA A 71 -19.52 -5.11 3.31
C ALA A 71 -18.77 -5.45 4.60
N ILE A 72 -18.80 -4.57 5.60
CA ILE A 72 -18.20 -4.76 6.92
C ILE A 72 -18.75 -6.02 7.60
N LYS A 73 -20.08 -6.19 7.62
CA LYS A 73 -20.71 -7.40 8.19
C LYS A 73 -20.23 -8.66 7.49
N ILE A 74 -20.13 -8.64 6.16
CA ILE A 74 -19.64 -9.79 5.39
C ILE A 74 -18.17 -10.07 5.72
N PHE A 75 -17.32 -9.05 5.77
CA PHE A 75 -15.91 -9.23 6.11
C PHE A 75 -15.70 -9.75 7.54
N GLN A 76 -16.48 -9.27 8.52
CA GLN A 76 -16.47 -9.81 9.88
C GLN A 76 -16.82 -11.29 9.89
N THR A 77 -17.90 -11.69 9.21
CA THR A 77 -18.29 -13.10 9.13
C THR A 77 -17.23 -13.98 8.47
N LEU A 78 -16.45 -13.42 7.53
CA LEU A 78 -15.34 -14.14 6.90
C LEU A 78 -14.15 -14.29 7.84
N LEU A 79 -13.82 -13.27 8.62
CA LEU A 79 -12.71 -13.30 9.58
C LEU A 79 -12.97 -14.23 10.77
N GLU A 80 -14.24 -14.51 11.09
CA GLU A 80 -14.63 -15.47 12.13
C GLU A 80 -14.50 -16.95 11.70
N VAL A 81 -14.34 -17.23 10.40
CA VAL A 81 -14.25 -18.61 9.89
C VAL A 81 -12.97 -19.30 10.36
N PRO A 82 -13.06 -20.46 11.05
CA PRO A 82 -11.87 -21.20 11.46
C PRO A 82 -11.17 -21.77 10.22
N ASN A 83 -9.85 -21.59 10.14
CA ASN A 83 -8.99 -22.06 9.04
C ASN A 83 -9.29 -21.44 7.66
N LEU A 84 -9.63 -20.14 7.61
CA LEU A 84 -9.68 -19.41 6.34
C LEU A 84 -8.30 -19.46 5.65
N HIS A 85 -8.29 -19.61 4.31
CA HIS A 85 -7.06 -19.63 3.54
C HIS A 85 -6.22 -18.35 3.79
N PRO A 86 -4.91 -18.43 4.10
CA PRO A 86 -4.11 -17.28 4.56
C PRO A 86 -4.20 -16.05 3.67
N THR A 87 -4.07 -16.23 2.34
CA THR A 87 -4.17 -15.12 1.39
C THR A 87 -5.55 -14.46 1.37
N LEU A 88 -6.62 -15.23 1.59
CA LEU A 88 -7.97 -14.69 1.63
C LEU A 88 -8.22 -13.99 2.97
N PHE A 89 -7.69 -14.52 4.07
CA PHE A 89 -7.70 -13.87 5.36
C PHE A 89 -7.00 -12.51 5.31
N GLU A 90 -5.76 -12.45 4.80
CA GLU A 90 -4.99 -11.21 4.67
C GLU A 90 -5.73 -10.16 3.83
N LYS A 91 -6.27 -10.55 2.67
CA LYS A 91 -7.05 -9.64 1.81
C LYS A 91 -8.31 -9.14 2.52
N THR A 92 -9.04 -10.04 3.18
CA THR A 92 -10.25 -9.70 3.92
C THR A 92 -9.94 -8.74 5.07
N ALA A 93 -8.91 -9.04 5.86
CA ALA A 93 -8.48 -8.22 6.99
C ALA A 93 -8.03 -6.83 6.52
N LEU A 94 -7.29 -6.74 5.41
CA LEU A 94 -6.88 -5.45 4.84
C LEU A 94 -8.08 -4.58 4.42
N GLN A 95 -9.03 -5.16 3.67
CA GLN A 95 -10.22 -4.40 3.23
C GLN A 95 -11.11 -4.01 4.41
N TYR A 96 -11.25 -4.91 5.40
CA TYR A 96 -11.96 -4.63 6.64
C TYR A 96 -11.29 -3.47 7.41
N GLY A 97 -9.96 -3.50 7.58
CA GLY A 97 -9.21 -2.44 8.24
C GLY A 97 -9.36 -1.07 7.59
N ARG A 98 -9.39 -1.01 6.25
CA ARG A 98 -9.65 0.23 5.49
C ARG A 98 -11.05 0.78 5.72
N LEU A 99 -12.07 -0.07 5.69
CA LEU A 99 -13.45 0.35 5.95
C LEU A 99 -13.66 0.80 7.40
N VAL A 100 -13.05 0.10 8.37
CA VAL A 100 -13.07 0.47 9.79
C VAL A 100 -12.35 1.81 10.01
N PHE A 101 -11.24 2.03 9.31
CA PHE A 101 -10.55 3.32 9.30
C PHE A 101 -11.44 4.45 8.73
N GLU A 102 -12.14 4.21 7.62
CA GLU A 102 -13.09 5.18 7.05
C GLU A 102 -14.26 5.49 7.99
N GLN A 103 -14.68 4.54 8.83
CA GLN A 103 -15.68 4.77 9.88
C GLN A 103 -15.16 5.58 11.07
N GLY A 104 -13.85 5.84 11.14
CA GLY A 104 -13.20 6.58 12.22
C GLY A 104 -12.81 5.73 13.44
N ASP A 105 -12.96 4.40 13.41
CA ASP A 105 -12.49 3.51 14.47
C ASP A 105 -11.01 3.17 14.26
N PHE A 106 -10.16 4.11 14.64
CA PHE A 106 -8.70 3.98 14.46
C PHE A 106 -8.08 2.92 15.37
N ILE A 107 -8.69 2.61 16.51
CA ILE A 107 -8.16 1.64 17.47
C ILE A 107 -8.29 0.23 16.87
N THR A 108 -9.47 -0.11 16.37
CA THR A 108 -9.71 -1.40 15.72
C THR A 108 -8.89 -1.51 14.44
N ALA A 109 -8.81 -0.45 13.63
CA ALA A 109 -7.96 -0.42 12.44
C ALA A 109 -6.48 -0.68 12.78
N SER A 110 -5.95 -0.04 13.83
CA SER A 110 -4.57 -0.25 14.28
C SER A 110 -4.30 -1.70 14.66
N ALA A 111 -5.21 -2.32 15.41
CA ALA A 111 -5.10 -3.72 15.81
C ALA A 111 -5.09 -4.67 14.61
N ILE A 112 -5.90 -4.38 13.57
CA ILE A 112 -5.91 -5.16 12.33
C ILE A 112 -4.55 -5.06 11.63
N TYR A 113 -4.06 -3.85 11.37
CA TYR A 113 -2.80 -3.65 10.64
C TYR A 113 -1.59 -4.26 11.33
N ASN A 114 -1.54 -4.23 12.67
CA ASN A 114 -0.42 -4.82 13.44
C ASN A 114 -0.38 -6.35 13.36
N ASN A 115 -1.52 -7.01 13.08
CA ASN A 115 -1.63 -8.47 13.04
C ASN A 115 -1.49 -9.05 11.62
N LEU A 116 -1.27 -8.22 10.60
CA LEU A 116 -1.11 -8.69 9.22
C LEU A 116 0.29 -9.27 8.98
N GLY A 117 0.36 -10.58 8.72
CA GLY A 117 1.60 -11.32 8.45
C GLY A 117 2.06 -11.31 6.99
N LEU A 118 2.08 -10.14 6.34
CA LEU A 118 2.35 -10.04 4.91
C LEU A 118 3.83 -10.25 4.56
N LYS A 119 4.06 -10.85 3.39
CA LYS A 119 5.40 -11.24 2.92
C LYS A 119 5.96 -10.37 1.79
N ALA A 120 5.09 -9.71 1.03
CA ALA A 120 5.52 -8.95 -0.15
C ALA A 120 5.95 -7.53 0.25
N VAL A 121 7.17 -7.13 -0.12
CA VAL A 121 7.75 -5.82 0.22
C VAL A 121 6.83 -4.65 -0.14
N ARG A 122 6.25 -4.67 -1.35
CA ARG A 122 5.33 -3.63 -1.85
C ARG A 122 4.10 -3.48 -0.96
N GLU A 123 3.53 -4.60 -0.55
CA GLU A 123 2.35 -4.64 0.33
C GLU A 123 2.70 -4.12 1.72
N ILE A 124 3.84 -4.56 2.28
CA ILE A 124 4.32 -4.13 3.60
C ILE A 124 4.51 -2.61 3.63
N GLY A 125 5.18 -2.04 2.62
CA GLY A 125 5.41 -0.59 2.55
C GLY A 125 4.10 0.20 2.48
N ARG A 126 3.15 -0.24 1.65
CA ARG A 126 1.82 0.39 1.53
C ARG A 126 1.05 0.34 2.85
N ILE A 127 1.07 -0.80 3.54
CA ILE A 127 0.34 -0.97 4.80
C ILE A 127 0.99 -0.22 5.95
N ASN A 128 2.32 -0.12 6.00
CA ASN A 128 2.99 0.73 6.96
C ASN A 128 2.63 2.21 6.76
N LEU A 129 2.42 2.65 5.52
CA LEU A 129 1.90 3.98 5.25
C LEU A 129 0.44 4.15 5.72
N GLU A 130 -0.44 3.18 5.47
CA GLU A 130 -1.82 3.15 6.00
C GLU A 130 -1.83 3.16 7.55
N ARG A 131 -0.92 2.41 8.18
CA ARG A 131 -0.70 2.38 9.64
C ARG A 131 -0.22 3.73 10.16
N ALA A 132 0.65 4.43 9.43
CA ALA A 132 1.09 5.77 9.82
C ALA A 132 -0.08 6.77 9.82
N TRP A 133 -1.00 6.68 8.85
CA TRP A 133 -2.23 7.47 8.87
C TRP A 133 -3.11 7.15 10.08
N VAL A 134 -3.30 5.87 10.42
CA VAL A 134 -4.05 5.46 11.62
C VAL A 134 -3.43 6.06 12.88
N LEU A 135 -2.10 5.97 13.03
CA LEU A 135 -1.37 6.53 14.17
C LEU A 135 -1.49 8.06 14.24
N TYR A 136 -1.46 8.73 13.10
CA TYR A 136 -1.70 10.18 13.01
C TYR A 136 -3.09 10.56 13.55
N TYR A 137 -4.15 9.87 13.12
CA TYR A 137 -5.51 10.13 13.60
C TYR A 137 -5.69 9.78 15.09
N MET A 138 -4.95 8.78 15.60
CA MET A 138 -4.87 8.48 17.03
C MET A 138 -4.04 9.50 17.83
N LYS A 139 -3.43 10.49 17.16
CA LYS A 139 -2.50 11.48 17.73
C LYS A 139 -1.22 10.90 18.33
N ASP A 140 -0.84 9.68 17.94
CA ASP A 140 0.46 9.08 18.29
C ASP A 140 1.52 9.49 17.26
N TYR A 141 1.87 10.78 17.27
CA TYR A 141 2.77 11.36 16.26
C TYR A 141 4.18 10.78 16.32
N ALA A 142 4.67 10.38 17.50
CA ALA A 142 6.00 9.80 17.68
C ALA A 142 6.11 8.45 16.95
N LYS A 143 5.12 7.56 17.12
CA LYS A 143 5.08 6.30 16.37
C LYS A 143 4.81 6.54 14.89
N ALA A 144 3.90 7.45 14.54
CA ALA A 144 3.62 7.76 13.13
C ALA A 144 4.91 8.19 12.41
N MET A 145 5.67 9.14 12.98
CA MET A 145 6.96 9.58 12.43
C MET A 145 8.02 8.49 12.42
N GLY A 146 8.02 7.59 13.40
CA GLY A 146 8.90 6.42 13.41
C GLY A 146 8.63 5.48 12.24
N VAL A 147 7.36 5.17 11.98
CA VAL A 147 6.94 4.37 10.82
C VAL A 147 7.30 5.08 9.51
N LEU A 148 7.04 6.39 9.38
CA LEU A 148 7.41 7.15 8.18
C LEU A 148 8.92 7.18 7.96
N THR A 149 9.71 7.30 9.03
CA THR A 149 11.18 7.19 8.96
C THR A 149 11.59 5.80 8.48
N SER A 150 10.98 4.72 8.98
CA SER A 150 11.30 3.35 8.56
C SER A 150 11.07 3.14 7.05
N LEU A 151 10.05 3.78 6.48
CA LEU A 151 9.73 3.76 5.05
C LEU A 151 10.76 4.46 4.17
N GLN A 152 11.71 5.20 4.74
CA GLN A 152 12.84 5.79 4.02
C GLN A 152 13.94 4.76 3.70
N SER A 153 13.88 3.57 4.31
CA SER A 153 14.84 2.50 4.04
C SER A 153 14.88 2.14 2.55
N PRO A 154 16.08 1.90 1.98
CA PRO A 154 16.22 1.39 0.61
C PRO A 154 15.45 0.08 0.36
N TYR A 155 15.15 -0.68 1.42
CA TYR A 155 14.30 -1.87 1.34
C TYR A 155 12.91 -1.56 0.78
N PHE A 156 12.32 -0.42 1.14
CA PHE A 156 10.98 -0.02 0.70
C PHE A 156 10.95 0.81 -0.58
N GLU A 157 12.07 0.91 -1.32
CA GLU A 157 12.13 1.66 -2.57
C GLU A 157 11.05 1.26 -3.61
N PRO A 158 10.66 -0.03 -3.75
CA PRO A 158 9.54 -0.43 -4.61
C PRO A 158 8.15 0.06 -4.16
N SER A 159 8.04 0.54 -2.92
CA SER A 159 6.81 1.01 -2.27
C SER A 159 6.83 2.51 -2.00
N LEU A 160 7.85 3.22 -2.49
CA LEU A 160 8.03 4.63 -2.19
C LEU A 160 6.93 5.45 -2.87
N THR A 161 6.21 6.24 -2.08
CA THR A 161 5.14 7.14 -2.53
C THR A 161 5.39 8.55 -2.01
N PHE A 162 4.76 9.54 -2.65
CA PHE A 162 4.79 10.94 -2.20
C PHE A 162 4.01 11.18 -0.90
N GLU A 163 3.02 10.33 -0.61
CA GLU A 163 2.13 10.47 0.55
C GLU A 163 2.89 10.47 1.87
N ARG A 164 4.02 9.76 1.95
CA ARG A 164 4.92 9.82 3.10
C ARG A 164 5.34 11.25 3.42
N HIS A 165 5.81 12.01 2.42
CA HIS A 165 6.25 13.39 2.60
C HIS A 165 5.09 14.29 3.01
N ILE A 166 3.90 14.09 2.41
CA ILE A 166 2.71 14.87 2.76
C ILE A 166 2.32 14.63 4.22
N LEU A 167 2.30 13.37 4.67
CA LEU A 167 1.97 13.04 6.06
C LEU A 167 3.03 13.57 7.04
N GLU A 168 4.33 13.48 6.71
CA GLU A 168 5.40 14.12 7.49
C GLU A 168 5.16 15.63 7.63
N MET A 169 4.83 16.32 6.54
CA MET A 169 4.53 17.76 6.55
C MET A 169 3.32 18.09 7.42
N ILE A 170 2.25 17.29 7.34
CA ILE A 170 1.06 17.47 8.17
C ILE A 170 1.42 17.31 9.65
N ILE A 171 2.15 16.26 10.03
CA ILE A 171 2.55 16.03 11.42
C ILE A 171 3.43 17.18 11.94
N TYR A 172 4.45 17.60 11.18
CA TYR A 172 5.30 18.71 11.59
C TYR A 172 4.51 20.02 11.73
N ARG A 173 3.56 20.29 10.82
CA ARG A 173 2.70 21.47 10.92
C ARG A 173 1.78 21.40 12.15
N GLU A 174 1.21 20.24 12.46
CA GLU A 174 0.37 20.05 13.66
C GLU A 174 1.15 20.30 14.97
N LEU A 175 2.45 19.98 14.96
CA LEU A 175 3.36 20.19 16.08
C LEU A 175 4.10 21.54 16.04
N CYS A 176 3.72 22.44 15.12
CA CYS A 176 4.30 23.77 14.92
C CYS A 176 5.80 23.79 14.57
N HIS A 177 6.33 22.73 13.95
CA HIS A 177 7.69 22.68 13.40
C HIS A 177 7.73 23.18 11.95
N TYR A 178 7.43 24.46 11.72
CA TYR A 178 7.28 25.01 10.36
C TYR A 178 8.56 24.94 9.52
N LYS A 179 9.75 25.16 10.12
CA LYS A 179 11.04 24.96 9.45
C LYS A 179 11.25 23.51 8.97
N ALA A 180 10.73 22.52 9.71
CA ALA A 180 10.80 21.12 9.30
C ALA A 180 9.83 20.80 8.15
N VAL A 181 8.69 21.48 8.08
CA VAL A 181 7.79 21.37 6.92
C VAL A 181 8.50 21.81 5.64
N GLU A 182 9.25 22.91 5.69
CA GLU A 182 10.04 23.40 4.55
C GLU A 182 11.13 22.40 4.14
N SER A 183 11.85 21.82 5.09
CA SER A 183 12.89 20.82 4.77
C SER A 183 12.28 19.57 4.12
N VAL A 184 11.10 19.12 4.57
CA VAL A 184 10.38 18.00 3.93
C VAL A 184 9.93 18.36 2.51
N ALA A 185 9.43 19.57 2.28
CA ALA A 185 9.06 20.05 0.93
C ALA A 185 10.27 20.08 -0.02
N GLN A 186 11.45 20.48 0.48
CA GLN A 186 12.69 20.43 -0.28
C GLN A 186 13.11 18.99 -0.60
N ARG A 187 13.01 18.06 0.37
CA ARG A 187 13.26 16.62 0.13
C ARG A 187 12.32 16.04 -0.91
N PHE A 188 11.02 16.36 -0.86
CA PHE A 188 10.05 15.95 -1.88
C PHE A 188 10.48 16.42 -3.28
N ARG A 189 10.81 17.72 -3.42
CA ARG A 189 11.27 18.29 -4.69
C ARG A 189 12.55 17.63 -5.20
N PHE A 190 13.47 17.29 -4.30
CA PHE A 190 14.71 16.58 -4.65
C PHE A 190 14.42 15.16 -5.10
N ASP A 191 13.65 14.40 -4.32
CA ASP A 191 13.31 13.02 -4.59
C ASP A 191 12.59 12.88 -5.93
N PHE A 192 11.60 13.72 -6.21
CA PHE A 192 10.78 13.63 -7.41
C PHE A 192 11.23 14.57 -8.54
N HIS A 193 12.40 15.20 -8.44
CA HIS A 193 12.90 16.15 -9.45
C HIS A 193 12.88 15.57 -10.86
N ASN A 194 13.44 14.37 -11.02
CA ASN A 194 13.54 13.70 -12.32
C ASN A 194 12.16 13.29 -12.85
N SER A 195 11.31 12.72 -11.99
CA SER A 195 9.94 12.33 -12.33
C SER A 195 9.13 13.53 -12.82
N LEU A 196 9.13 14.64 -12.07
CA LEU A 196 8.44 15.89 -12.44
C LEU A 196 8.99 16.49 -13.75
N LYS A 197 10.31 16.44 -13.94
CA LYS A 197 10.95 16.91 -15.17
C LYS A 197 10.54 16.07 -16.39
N THR A 198 10.52 14.74 -16.27
CA THR A 198 10.09 13.81 -17.32
C THR A 198 8.62 14.05 -17.68
N ILE A 199 7.75 14.25 -16.69
CA ILE A 199 6.33 14.59 -16.90
C ILE A 199 6.19 15.90 -17.68
N ARG A 200 6.84 16.98 -17.23
CA ARG A 200 6.77 18.31 -17.87
C ARG A 200 7.31 18.31 -19.29
N LYS A 201 8.34 17.50 -19.56
CA LYS A 201 8.94 17.33 -20.90
C LYS A 201 8.17 16.36 -21.80
N ARG A 202 7.14 15.68 -21.27
CA ARG A 202 6.37 14.63 -21.98
C ARG A 202 7.27 13.51 -22.51
N GLU A 203 8.31 13.18 -21.76
CA GLU A 203 9.17 12.03 -22.03
C GLU A 203 8.43 10.72 -21.69
N PRO A 204 8.84 9.57 -22.24
CA PRO A 204 8.18 8.29 -21.97
C PRO A 204 8.25 7.91 -20.47
N LEU A 205 7.10 7.97 -19.78
CA LEU A 205 6.99 7.82 -18.32
C LEU A 205 7.50 6.46 -17.79
N ARG A 206 7.45 5.41 -18.62
CA ARG A 206 7.80 4.03 -18.23
C ARG A 206 9.27 3.85 -17.84
N HIS A 207 10.17 4.68 -18.37
CA HIS A 207 11.61 4.56 -18.11
C HIS A 207 12.03 5.24 -16.80
N GLU A 208 11.14 6.04 -16.20
CA GLU A 208 11.40 6.66 -14.92
C GLU A 208 11.01 5.70 -13.80
N LYS A 209 12.00 5.32 -12.99
CA LYS A 209 11.90 4.24 -12.01
C LYS A 209 10.83 4.50 -10.95
N LYS A 210 10.69 5.74 -10.46
CA LYS A 210 9.73 6.05 -9.38
C LYS A 210 8.30 6.01 -9.88
N LEU A 211 8.02 6.62 -11.05
CA LEU A 211 6.72 6.54 -11.70
C LEU A 211 6.34 5.09 -12.04
N PHE A 212 7.30 4.31 -12.53
CA PHE A 212 7.11 2.87 -12.74
C PHE A 212 6.73 2.15 -11.44
N ASN A 213 7.50 2.37 -10.36
CA ASN A 213 7.24 1.73 -9.08
C ASN A 213 5.85 2.09 -8.53
N MET A 214 5.46 3.35 -8.63
CA MET A 214 4.12 3.83 -8.24
C MET A 214 3.02 3.18 -9.09
N ALA A 215 3.21 3.08 -10.41
CA ALA A 215 2.23 2.44 -11.30
C ALA A 215 2.05 0.95 -10.99
N VAL A 216 3.12 0.25 -10.59
CA VAL A 216 3.09 -1.15 -10.16
C VAL A 216 2.53 -1.32 -8.73
N LEU A 217 2.11 -0.26 -8.04
CA LEU A 217 1.35 -0.41 -6.79
C LEU A 217 -0.12 -0.80 -7.04
N ASP A 218 -0.62 -0.60 -8.26
CA ASP A 218 -1.96 -1.00 -8.66
C ASP A 218 -2.11 -2.53 -8.64
N MET A 219 -3.20 -3.01 -8.05
CA MET A 219 -3.42 -4.44 -7.82
C MET A 219 -3.49 -5.26 -9.12
N GLU A 220 -4.04 -4.69 -10.20
CA GLU A 220 -4.16 -5.39 -11.48
C GLU A 220 -2.79 -5.60 -12.10
N VAL A 221 -1.95 -4.56 -12.06
CA VAL A 221 -0.57 -4.61 -12.54
C VAL A 221 0.26 -5.57 -11.68
N GLN A 222 0.11 -5.55 -10.36
CA GLN A 222 0.81 -6.49 -9.46
C GLN A 222 0.46 -7.93 -9.74
N ASN A 223 -0.82 -8.25 -9.91
CA ASN A 223 -1.26 -9.62 -10.21
C ASN A 223 -0.66 -10.12 -11.53
N LEU A 224 -0.59 -9.26 -12.55
CA LEU A 224 0.05 -9.58 -13.82
C LEU A 224 1.57 -9.74 -13.66
N ALA A 225 2.24 -8.84 -12.94
CA ALA A 225 3.68 -8.91 -12.69
C ALA A 225 4.06 -10.21 -11.95
N ASN A 226 3.35 -10.51 -10.85
CA ASN A 226 3.56 -11.73 -10.07
C ASN A 226 3.33 -12.99 -10.90
N LEU A 227 2.32 -12.98 -11.79
CA LEU A 227 2.08 -14.11 -12.69
C LEU A 227 3.23 -14.31 -13.67
N ILE A 228 3.76 -13.23 -14.27
CA ILE A 228 4.90 -13.30 -15.18
C ILE A 228 6.13 -13.85 -14.43
N ASP A 229 6.40 -13.33 -13.24
CA ASP A 229 7.54 -13.78 -12.42
C ASP A 229 7.40 -15.26 -12.03
N GLN A 230 6.20 -15.68 -11.62
CA GLN A 230 5.91 -17.08 -11.34
C GLN A 230 6.14 -17.96 -12.59
N MET A 231 5.63 -17.56 -13.75
CA MET A 231 5.80 -18.33 -14.99
C MET A 231 7.28 -18.43 -15.41
N ARG A 232 8.05 -17.36 -15.21
CA ARG A 232 9.50 -17.36 -15.48
C ARG A 232 10.25 -18.27 -14.52
N ALA A 233 9.92 -18.22 -13.22
CA ALA A 233 10.48 -19.10 -12.21
C ALA A 233 10.15 -20.57 -12.51
N GLU A 234 8.90 -20.88 -12.85
CA GLU A 234 8.48 -22.22 -13.29
C GLU A 234 9.26 -22.68 -14.52
N LYS A 235 9.41 -21.82 -15.54
CA LYS A 235 10.21 -22.14 -16.73
C LYS A 235 11.67 -22.46 -16.40
N ILE A 236 12.27 -21.73 -15.45
CA ILE A 236 13.63 -21.99 -14.97
C ILE A 236 13.68 -23.33 -14.21
N ALA A 237 12.74 -23.56 -13.29
CA ALA A 237 12.65 -24.82 -12.54
C ALA A 237 12.44 -26.02 -13.47
N LEU A 238 11.66 -25.89 -14.54
CA LEU A 238 11.47 -26.93 -15.56
C LEU A 238 12.80 -27.37 -16.22
N ALA A 239 13.77 -26.47 -16.32
CA ALA A 239 15.09 -26.80 -16.86
C ALA A 239 15.88 -27.75 -15.95
N GLU A 240 15.58 -27.81 -14.65
CA GLU A 240 16.26 -28.67 -13.68
C GLU A 240 15.86 -30.15 -13.80
N TYR A 241 14.67 -30.44 -14.36
CA TYR A 241 14.12 -31.80 -14.43
C TYR A 241 14.71 -32.66 -15.56
N ASN A 242 15.68 -32.16 -16.34
CA ASN A 242 16.35 -32.90 -17.43
C ASN A 242 15.39 -33.54 -18.46
N TRP A 243 14.25 -32.90 -18.75
CA TRP A 243 13.25 -33.42 -19.68
C TRP A 243 13.56 -33.22 -21.17
N GLY A 244 14.78 -32.78 -21.50
CA GLY A 244 15.21 -32.50 -22.89
C GLY A 244 15.04 -33.67 -23.86
N GLN A 245 15.02 -34.91 -23.36
CA GLN A 245 14.82 -36.12 -24.14
C GLN A 245 13.35 -36.39 -24.54
N PHE A 246 12.39 -35.78 -23.87
CA PHE A 246 10.97 -36.02 -24.12
C PHE A 246 10.42 -35.07 -25.20
N SER A 247 9.66 -35.61 -26.15
CA SER A 247 9.09 -34.85 -27.27
C SER A 247 8.13 -33.73 -26.84
N PHE A 248 7.49 -33.86 -25.67
CA PHE A 248 6.56 -32.87 -25.14
C PHE A 248 7.25 -31.64 -24.53
N TYR A 249 8.54 -31.75 -24.16
CA TYR A 249 9.24 -30.71 -23.39
C TYR A 249 9.41 -29.41 -24.18
N LYS A 250 9.83 -29.51 -25.44
CA LYS A 250 10.02 -28.35 -26.32
C LYS A 250 8.70 -27.57 -26.56
N PRO A 251 7.57 -28.22 -26.93
CA PRO A 251 6.27 -27.54 -27.01
C PRO A 251 5.87 -26.80 -25.73
N ILE A 252 6.14 -27.36 -24.54
CA ILE A 252 5.85 -26.70 -23.26
C ILE A 252 6.69 -25.42 -23.12
N LEU A 253 8.00 -25.49 -23.34
CA LEU A 253 8.88 -24.31 -23.26
C LEU A 253 8.50 -23.21 -24.27
N ASP A 254 8.11 -23.62 -25.49
CA ASP A 254 7.64 -22.70 -26.53
C ASP A 254 6.34 -22.02 -26.08
N GLU A 255 5.43 -22.75 -25.44
CA GLU A 255 4.18 -22.21 -24.89
C GLU A 255 4.43 -21.23 -23.73
N TYR A 256 5.31 -21.56 -22.78
CA TYR A 256 5.72 -20.63 -21.72
C TYR A 256 6.32 -19.35 -22.31
N SER A 257 7.17 -19.48 -23.32
CA SER A 257 7.80 -18.33 -24.00
C SER A 257 6.79 -17.48 -24.78
N ARG A 258 5.79 -18.12 -25.39
CA ARG A 258 4.68 -17.44 -26.07
C ARG A 258 3.82 -16.68 -25.07
N MET A 259 3.45 -17.32 -23.97
CA MET A 259 2.64 -16.71 -22.92
C MET A 259 3.37 -15.58 -22.21
N ASP A 260 4.66 -15.71 -21.93
CA ASP A 260 5.49 -14.61 -21.39
C ASP A 260 5.43 -13.38 -22.30
N LYS A 261 5.60 -13.54 -23.62
CA LYS A 261 5.48 -12.41 -24.57
C LYS A 261 4.08 -11.79 -24.58
N ILE A 262 3.02 -12.60 -24.52
CA ILE A 262 1.64 -12.09 -24.49
C ILE A 262 1.36 -11.30 -23.21
N LEU A 263 1.77 -11.84 -22.06
CA LEU A 263 1.57 -11.19 -20.77
C LEU A 263 2.44 -9.94 -20.64
N GLN A 264 3.66 -9.94 -21.17
CA GLN A 264 4.53 -8.77 -21.26
C GLN A 264 3.90 -7.66 -22.11
N ALA A 265 3.41 -7.98 -23.30
CA ALA A 265 2.70 -6.98 -24.12
C ALA A 265 1.45 -6.42 -23.42
N ARG A 266 0.75 -7.25 -22.63
CA ARG A 266 -0.42 -6.81 -21.87
C ARG A 266 -0.04 -5.90 -20.71
N ILE A 267 0.92 -6.30 -19.87
CA ILE A 267 1.35 -5.48 -18.73
C ILE A 267 1.94 -4.16 -19.23
N ASP A 268 2.63 -4.16 -20.38
CA ASP A 268 3.13 -2.95 -21.01
C ASP A 268 2.02 -1.94 -21.33
N ILE A 269 0.87 -2.40 -21.83
CA ILE A 269 -0.27 -1.52 -22.14
C ILE A 269 -0.87 -0.97 -20.84
N GLU A 270 -1.20 -1.85 -19.88
CA GLU A 270 -1.81 -1.46 -18.61
C GLU A 270 -0.91 -0.50 -17.83
N LEU A 271 0.40 -0.78 -17.81
CA LEU A 271 1.37 0.04 -17.11
C LEU A 271 1.49 1.45 -17.70
N GLU A 272 1.26 1.64 -19.00
CA GLU A 272 1.27 3.00 -19.57
C GLU A 272 0.14 3.85 -19.01
N ASP A 273 -1.07 3.29 -18.95
CA ASP A 273 -2.23 3.98 -18.41
C ASP A 273 -2.08 4.23 -16.91
N LYS A 274 -1.58 3.25 -16.15
CA LYS A 274 -1.32 3.40 -14.72
C LYS A 274 -0.15 4.35 -14.44
N ALA A 275 0.87 4.42 -15.29
CA ALA A 275 1.95 5.39 -15.18
C ALA A 275 1.47 6.82 -15.45
N ARG A 276 0.52 7.01 -16.37
CA ARG A 276 -0.14 8.31 -16.57
C ARG A 276 -0.95 8.71 -15.35
N PHE A 277 -1.67 7.77 -14.74
CA PHE A 277 -2.38 8.02 -13.48
C PHE A 277 -1.41 8.43 -12.37
N ALA A 278 -0.34 7.66 -12.15
CA ALA A 278 0.70 7.98 -11.16
C ALA A 278 1.38 9.34 -11.43
N ALA A 279 1.56 9.72 -12.70
CA ALA A 279 2.09 11.02 -13.06
C ALA A 279 1.14 12.17 -12.71
N ASN A 280 -0.17 12.01 -12.93
CA ASN A 280 -1.16 13.00 -12.52
C ASN A 280 -1.21 13.14 -11.00
N GLU A 281 -1.26 12.02 -10.27
CA GLU A 281 -1.21 12.02 -8.80
C GLU A 281 0.05 12.72 -8.26
N LEU A 282 1.20 12.55 -8.93
CA LEU A 282 2.43 13.24 -8.53
C LEU A 282 2.37 14.76 -8.78
N LEU A 283 1.69 15.22 -9.84
CA LEU A 283 1.47 16.64 -10.07
C LEU A 283 0.53 17.23 -9.01
N ASP A 284 -0.55 16.52 -8.68
CA ASP A 284 -1.47 16.93 -7.62
C ASP A 284 -0.76 16.95 -6.26
N ALA A 285 0.12 15.98 -5.99
CA ALA A 285 0.97 15.95 -4.82
C ALA A 285 1.95 17.14 -4.77
N GLU A 286 2.50 17.57 -5.91
CA GLU A 286 3.35 18.77 -5.98
C GLU A 286 2.56 20.02 -5.56
N GLU A 287 1.32 20.17 -6.01
CA GLU A 287 0.44 21.27 -5.60
C GLU A 287 0.09 21.21 -4.11
N GLN A 288 -0.19 20.01 -3.58
CA GLN A 288 -0.45 19.81 -2.15
C GLN A 288 0.78 20.18 -1.29
N VAL A 289 1.97 19.75 -1.68
CA VAL A 289 3.23 20.09 -0.99
C VAL A 289 3.45 21.61 -1.02
N LEU A 290 3.26 22.25 -2.17
CA LEU A 290 3.38 23.71 -2.30
C LEU A 290 2.39 24.44 -1.39
N PHE A 291 1.13 23.98 -1.35
CA PHE A 291 0.10 24.53 -0.48
C PHE A 291 0.46 24.37 1.01
N LEU A 292 0.90 23.18 1.41
CA LEU A 292 1.31 22.90 2.79
C LEU A 292 2.52 23.75 3.22
N GLU A 293 3.51 23.90 2.34
CA GLU A 293 4.67 24.77 2.59
C GLU A 293 4.25 26.23 2.75
N TYR A 294 3.44 26.75 1.83
CA TYR A 294 2.97 28.13 1.87
C TYR A 294 2.13 28.43 3.12
N THR A 295 1.16 27.56 3.42
CA THR A 295 0.29 27.72 4.60
C THR A 295 1.08 27.61 5.90
N SER A 296 2.08 26.73 5.97
CA SER A 296 2.95 26.60 7.14
C SER A 296 3.79 27.85 7.37
N ARG A 297 4.33 28.47 6.31
CA ARG A 297 5.04 29.77 6.41
C ARG A 297 4.12 30.89 6.90
N LEU A 298 2.87 30.92 6.41
CA LEU A 298 1.89 31.90 6.91
C LEU A 298 1.55 31.66 8.39
N ASP A 299 1.45 30.41 8.80
CA ASP A 299 1.15 30.03 10.18
C ASP A 299 2.30 30.33 11.14
N GLU A 300 3.55 30.26 10.69
CA GLU A 300 4.73 30.72 11.43
C GLU A 300 4.65 32.21 11.77
N LEU A 301 4.17 33.04 10.83
CA LEU A 301 4.01 34.49 11.03
C LEU A 301 2.81 34.86 11.89
N ARG A 302 1.82 33.96 12.03
CA ARG A 302 0.63 34.22 12.84
C ARG A 302 0.98 34.04 14.31
N ILE A 303 0.92 35.13 15.08
CA ILE A 303 0.99 35.09 16.54
C ILE A 303 -0.26 34.35 17.08
N ARG A 304 -0.15 33.03 17.23
CA ARG A 304 -1.19 32.21 17.88
C ARG A 304 -1.00 32.29 19.39
N ARG A 305 -1.73 33.19 20.06
CA ARG A 305 -1.85 33.16 21.52
C ARG A 305 -2.79 32.00 21.90
N GLY A 306 -2.26 31.01 22.63
CA GLY A 306 -3.07 29.97 23.28
C GLY A 306 -3.44 28.76 22.40
N ASP A 307 -2.57 28.35 21.46
CA ASP A 307 -2.76 27.08 20.77
C ASP A 307 -2.35 25.93 21.73
N ASP A 308 -3.33 25.37 22.43
CA ASP A 308 -3.19 24.39 23.54
C ASP A 308 -2.75 22.97 23.08
N ARG A 309 -2.02 22.89 21.97
CA ARG A 309 -1.53 21.64 21.37
C ARG A 309 -0.29 21.15 22.13
N ASN A 310 -0.49 20.69 23.36
CA ASN A 310 0.55 20.13 24.23
C ASN A 310 0.80 18.65 23.90
N TYR A 311 1.49 18.38 22.80
CA TYR A 311 2.04 17.05 22.54
C TYR A 311 3.47 16.95 23.09
N ARG A 312 3.78 15.88 23.83
CA ARG A 312 5.14 15.58 24.28
C ARG A 312 5.43 14.11 24.02
N ALA A 313 6.55 13.84 23.37
CA ALA A 313 7.08 12.47 23.30
C ALA A 313 7.45 11.97 24.69
N GLU A 314 7.63 10.66 24.79
CA GLU A 314 8.13 10.01 26.00
C GLU A 314 9.51 10.55 26.39
N ASP A 315 9.70 10.82 27.68
CA ASP A 315 10.99 11.26 28.20
C ASP A 315 12.03 10.14 28.12
N ILE A 316 13.28 10.52 27.84
CA ILE A 316 14.41 9.59 27.85
C ILE A 316 14.69 9.19 29.30
N SER A 317 14.43 7.92 29.63
CA SER A 317 14.85 7.37 30.92
C SER A 317 16.33 6.99 30.86
N TYR A 318 17.15 7.64 31.67
CA TYR A 318 18.58 7.34 31.80
C TYR A 318 18.88 6.11 32.67
N VAL A 319 17.84 5.48 33.24
CA VAL A 319 17.97 4.40 34.23
C VAL A 319 17.51 3.05 33.67
N THR A 320 16.59 3.05 32.71
CA THR A 320 16.04 1.83 32.09
C THR A 320 16.57 1.66 30.67
N PHE A 321 17.28 0.57 30.40
CA PHE A 321 17.87 0.25 29.10
C PHE A 321 16.93 -0.54 28.17
N GLU A 322 15.62 -0.50 28.39
CA GLU A 322 14.64 -1.17 27.53
C GLU A 322 14.52 -0.51 26.14
N LYS A 323 15.00 0.74 26.00
CA LYS A 323 14.93 1.52 24.77
C LYS A 323 16.31 2.10 24.45
N ILE A 324 16.65 2.07 23.17
CA ILE A 324 17.87 2.68 22.64
C ILE A 324 17.49 3.93 21.86
N TYR A 325 18.18 5.03 22.12
CA TYR A 325 18.02 6.30 21.42
C TYR A 325 19.22 6.51 20.52
N TRP A 326 18.98 6.77 19.24
CA TRP A 326 20.04 6.97 18.25
C TRP A 326 19.66 8.07 17.25
N PRO A 327 20.61 8.88 16.76
CA PRO A 327 20.35 9.89 15.74
C PRO A 327 20.07 9.23 14.40
N ALA A 328 18.97 9.53 13.71
CA ALA A 328 18.65 8.86 12.45
C ALA A 328 19.59 9.29 11.29
N ASP A 329 20.73 8.62 11.12
CA ASP A 329 21.75 8.88 10.09
C ASP A 329 21.63 7.96 8.85
N GLY A 330 20.47 7.31 8.67
CA GLY A 330 20.20 6.44 7.51
C GLY A 330 20.53 4.95 7.73
N GLU A 331 20.82 4.54 8.97
CA GLU A 331 20.84 3.14 9.35
C GLU A 331 19.42 2.64 9.67
N PHE A 332 19.07 1.45 9.20
CA PHE A 332 17.75 0.85 9.40
C PHE A 332 17.88 -0.62 9.79
N TRP A 333 17.20 -1.02 10.85
CA TRP A 333 17.24 -2.37 11.41
C TRP A 333 15.90 -3.04 11.18
N TRP A 334 15.89 -4.05 10.31
CA TRP A 334 14.68 -4.66 9.75
C TRP A 334 13.71 -5.20 10.82
N ASP A 335 14.25 -5.81 11.86
CA ASP A 335 13.53 -6.37 13.01
C ASP A 335 12.92 -5.30 13.92
N GLU A 336 13.52 -4.11 14.00
CA GLU A 336 13.10 -3.01 14.88
C GLU A 336 12.25 -1.95 14.18
N MET A 337 12.16 -1.95 12.84
CA MET A 337 11.38 -0.99 12.06
C MET A 337 9.95 -0.76 12.57
N PRO A 338 9.19 -1.80 12.98
CA PRO A 338 7.82 -1.63 13.49
C PRO A 338 7.72 -0.83 14.80
N ASP A 339 8.81 -0.77 15.56
CA ASP A 339 8.88 -0.21 16.92
C ASP A 339 9.53 1.18 16.96
N TYR A 340 9.96 1.70 15.81
CA TYR A 340 10.55 3.03 15.70
C TYR A 340 9.61 4.11 16.24
N LYS A 341 10.20 5.02 17.02
CA LYS A 341 9.54 6.21 17.55
C LYS A 341 10.46 7.40 17.40
N MET A 342 9.92 8.49 16.88
CA MET A 342 10.63 9.76 16.83
C MET A 342 10.36 10.54 18.11
N LEU A 343 11.44 11.00 18.75
CA LEU A 343 11.34 11.95 19.86
C LEU A 343 11.00 13.33 19.31
N ILE A 344 9.72 13.69 19.40
CA ILE A 344 9.22 14.99 18.96
C ILE A 344 8.22 15.54 19.97
N SER A 345 8.37 16.81 20.33
CA SER A 345 7.42 17.56 21.14
C SER A 345 6.76 18.64 20.30
N SER A 346 5.59 19.11 20.72
CA SER A 346 4.97 20.29 20.15
C SER A 346 5.80 21.53 20.49
N ARG A 347 5.95 22.43 19.52
CA ARG A 347 6.48 23.80 19.70
C ARG A 347 5.38 24.85 19.68
N CYS A 348 4.11 24.42 19.70
CA CYS A 348 2.98 25.34 19.66
C CYS A 348 2.95 26.15 20.97
N GLY A 349 3.11 27.47 20.88
CA GLY A 349 3.11 28.37 22.04
C GLY A 349 4.51 28.79 22.54
N ASP A 350 5.57 28.07 22.18
CA ASP A 350 6.96 28.38 22.54
C ASP A 350 7.59 29.45 21.62
N MET A 351 6.81 30.44 21.19
CA MET A 351 7.35 31.61 20.49
C MET A 351 7.87 32.64 21.50
N THR A 352 8.94 32.28 22.20
CA THR A 352 9.95 33.30 22.53
C THR A 352 10.65 33.67 21.22
N SER A 353 10.85 34.97 21.04
CA SER A 353 11.60 35.67 19.97
C SER A 353 12.66 34.82 19.23
N PRO A 354 12.88 35.02 17.91
CA PRO A 354 13.93 34.34 17.18
C PRO A 354 15.28 34.43 17.91
N ASP A 355 15.88 33.26 18.11
CA ASP A 355 17.20 32.95 18.65
C ASP A 355 18.19 34.13 18.74
N GLU A 356 18.24 34.82 19.90
CA GLU A 356 19.47 35.49 20.35
C GLU A 356 20.44 34.48 21.01
N ASP A 357 19.93 33.34 21.50
CA ASP A 357 20.68 32.34 22.30
C ASP A 357 21.50 31.32 21.48
N GLN A 358 21.46 31.37 20.14
CA GLN A 358 22.33 30.55 19.27
C GLN A 358 23.58 31.28 18.78
N MET A 359 23.65 32.62 18.87
CA MET A 359 24.87 33.35 18.50
C MET A 359 25.92 33.38 19.63
N GLU A 360 25.52 33.27 20.90
CA GLU A 360 26.48 33.31 22.02
C GLU A 360 27.20 31.98 22.28
N ARG A 361 26.76 30.87 21.68
CA ARG A 361 27.37 29.54 21.89
C ARG A 361 28.35 29.08 20.81
N GLU A 362 28.60 29.92 19.80
CA GLU A 362 29.68 29.69 18.81
C GLU A 362 30.89 30.62 19.02
N PHE A 363 30.93 31.42 20.10
CA PHE A 363 32.03 32.34 20.43
C PHE A 363 32.55 32.28 21.88
N GLU A 364 32.46 31.11 22.51
CA GLU A 364 33.29 30.71 23.66
C GLU A 364 33.89 29.33 23.41
#